data_AF-B8AFK0-F1
#
_entry.id   AF-B8AFK0-F1
#
_cell.length_a   1.000
_cell.length_b   1.000
_cell.length_c   1.000
_cell.angle_alpha   90.00
_cell.angle_beta   90.00
_cell.angle_gamma   90.00
#
_symmetry.space_group_name_H-M   'P 1'
#
loop_
_entity.id
_entity.type
_entity.pdbx_description
1 polymer ?
#
loop_
_entity_poly.entity_id
_entity_poly.type
_entity_poly.pdbx_seq_one_letter_code
_entity_poly.pdbx_strand_id
1 'polypeptide(L)'
;MAVGLRRSDSIADMMPEALRQSRYQMKRCFQRYVSQGKRLMKRQQLLDELDKSVDDKADKDQLLQGFLGYVISSTQEAAVLPPFVAFAVRMNPGIWEFVKVHSANLSVEQMTPSDYLKNKEALVDDKWGAYDDDSQLEVDFGALDLSTPHLTLPSSIGKGARLVSRFMSSKLTDNKKPLLDYLLALSHRGVKLMINDILDTVDKLQTALLLAEVYVAGLHPDTHYSEFEQKFQEWGLEKGWGDTAETCKETLSSLSEVLQAPDPINMEKFFSTVPCVFTVVIFSIHGYFGQEKVLGMPDTGGQVVYILDQVRALEDELLQRIKQQGLNATPKILVVI
;
A
#
# COMPACT_ATOMS: atom_id res chain seq x y z
N MET A 1 -31.23 16.03 -5.28
CA MET A 1 -30.98 14.62 -4.91
C MET A 1 -29.81 14.14 -5.74
N ALA A 2 -28.67 13.84 -5.12
CA ALA A 2 -27.51 13.30 -5.82
C ALA A 2 -27.90 11.94 -6.39
N VAL A 3 -27.84 11.80 -7.72
CA VAL A 3 -27.98 10.50 -8.38
C VAL A 3 -26.82 9.64 -7.86
N GLY A 4 -27.15 8.67 -7.01
CA GLY A 4 -26.18 7.70 -6.52
C GLY A 4 -25.66 6.91 -7.71
N LEU A 5 -24.44 7.22 -8.14
CA LEU A 5 -23.65 6.42 -9.07
C LEU A 5 -23.64 4.98 -8.56
N ARG A 6 -24.33 4.09 -9.26
CA ARG A 6 -24.19 2.65 -9.02
C ARG A 6 -22.81 2.25 -9.54
N ARG A 7 -22.10 1.46 -8.74
CA ARG A 7 -20.70 1.04 -8.95
C ARG A 7 -20.48 0.21 -10.25
N SER A 8 -21.54 -0.08 -11.01
CA SER A 8 -21.56 -0.86 -12.24
C SER A 8 -21.52 -0.03 -13.52
N ASP A 9 -21.80 1.27 -13.45
CA ASP A 9 -22.05 2.06 -14.65
C ASP A 9 -20.80 2.90 -14.95
N SER A 10 -20.12 2.60 -16.06
CA SER A 10 -18.93 3.34 -16.52
C SER A 10 -19.29 4.77 -16.89
N ILE A 11 -18.36 5.72 -16.75
CA ILE A 11 -18.53 7.07 -17.30
C ILE A 11 -18.86 6.99 -18.79
N ALA A 12 -18.24 6.07 -19.53
CA ALA A 12 -18.52 5.89 -20.95
C ALA A 12 -19.98 5.51 -21.25
N ASP A 13 -20.66 4.83 -20.32
CA ASP A 13 -22.06 4.41 -20.47
C ASP A 13 -23.03 5.55 -20.13
N MET A 14 -22.74 6.31 -19.08
CA MET A 14 -23.63 7.36 -18.56
C MET A 14 -23.45 8.71 -19.27
N MET A 15 -22.22 9.04 -19.68
CA MET A 15 -21.87 10.33 -20.25
C MET A 15 -22.61 10.66 -21.56
N PRO A 16 -22.84 9.72 -22.51
CA PRO A 16 -23.63 10.00 -23.71
C PRO A 16 -25.02 10.53 -23.42
N GLU A 17 -25.73 9.94 -22.46
CA GLU A 17 -27.09 10.35 -22.12
C GLU A 17 -27.10 11.71 -21.40
N ALA A 18 -26.16 11.93 -20.47
CA ALA A 18 -26.01 13.23 -19.81
C ALA A 18 -25.64 14.35 -20.81
N LEU A 19 -24.78 14.06 -21.81
CA LEU A 19 -24.45 14.98 -22.89
C LEU A 19 -25.64 15.28 -23.80
N ARG A 20 -26.60 14.36 -23.97
CA ARG A 20 -27.85 14.63 -24.71
C ARG A 20 -28.76 15.59 -23.96
N GLN A 21 -28.88 15.45 -22.65
CA GLN A 21 -29.74 16.30 -21.80
C GLN A 21 -29.27 17.76 -21.77
N SER A 22 -27.96 18.02 -21.88
CA SER A 22 -27.37 19.37 -21.89
C SER A 22 -26.63 19.67 -23.20
N ARG A 23 -27.13 19.17 -24.33
CA ARG A 23 -26.41 19.15 -25.62
C ARG A 23 -25.93 20.52 -26.10
N TYR A 24 -26.75 21.56 -25.94
CA TYR A 24 -26.40 22.91 -26.43
C TYR A 24 -25.23 23.50 -25.64
N GLN A 25 -25.34 23.51 -24.30
CA GLN A 25 -24.31 23.97 -23.38
C GLN A 25 -23.01 23.18 -23.57
N MET A 26 -23.11 21.86 -23.66
CA MET A 26 -21.93 21.00 -23.81
C MET A 26 -21.26 21.15 -25.17
N LYS A 27 -21.99 21.33 -26.27
CA LYS A 27 -21.37 21.66 -27.57
C LYS A 27 -20.56 22.96 -27.49
N ARG A 28 -21.12 24.00 -26.88
CA ARG A 28 -20.41 25.26 -26.67
C ARG A 28 -19.17 25.06 -25.79
N CYS A 29 -19.28 24.31 -24.70
CA CYS A 29 -18.17 23.97 -23.83
C CYS A 29 -17.03 23.24 -24.56
N PHE A 30 -17.36 22.16 -25.28
CA PHE A 30 -16.39 21.37 -26.01
C PHE A 30 -15.74 22.13 -27.17
N GLN A 31 -16.48 23.01 -27.85
CA GLN A 31 -15.90 23.93 -28.83
C GLN A 31 -14.87 24.87 -28.18
N ARG A 32 -15.14 25.36 -26.96
CA ARG A 32 -14.18 26.17 -26.21
C ARG A 32 -12.95 25.36 -25.79
N TYR A 33 -13.11 24.10 -25.39
CA TYR A 33 -11.98 23.22 -25.10
C TYR A 33 -11.03 23.08 -26.29
N VAL A 34 -11.56 22.82 -27.49
CA VAL A 34 -10.74 22.63 -28.71
C VAL A 34 -10.29 23.93 -29.39
N SER A 35 -10.85 25.09 -29.02
CA SER A 35 -10.63 26.38 -29.71
C SER A 35 -9.17 26.84 -29.76
N GLN A 36 -8.36 26.46 -28.77
CA GLN A 36 -6.95 26.85 -28.69
C GLN A 36 -6.00 25.80 -29.30
N GLY A 37 -6.52 24.83 -30.05
CA GLY A 37 -5.70 23.80 -30.69
C GLY A 37 -5.25 22.71 -29.73
N LYS A 38 -4.12 22.07 -30.06
CA LYS A 38 -3.53 20.97 -29.28
C LYS A 38 -2.99 21.48 -27.95
N ARG A 39 -3.47 20.93 -26.83
CA ARG A 39 -3.00 21.29 -25.48
C ARG A 39 -3.40 20.28 -24.42
N LEU A 40 -2.70 20.32 -23.29
CA LEU A 40 -3.14 19.67 -22.06
C LEU A 40 -3.90 20.66 -21.20
N MET A 41 -5.15 20.33 -20.84
CA MET A 41 -5.96 21.15 -19.93
C MET A 41 -5.96 20.55 -18.53
N LYS A 42 -5.68 21.36 -17.51
CA LYS A 42 -5.82 20.98 -16.10
C LYS A 42 -7.24 21.22 -15.62
N ARG A 43 -7.61 20.58 -14.50
CA ARG A 43 -8.94 20.69 -13.86
C ARG A 43 -9.49 22.11 -13.82
N GLN A 44 -8.71 23.09 -13.35
CA GLN A 44 -9.19 24.47 -13.21
C GLN A 44 -9.59 25.06 -14.58
N GLN A 45 -8.79 24.82 -15.61
CA GLN A 45 -9.08 25.31 -16.96
C GLN A 45 -10.32 24.66 -17.57
N LEU A 46 -10.55 23.37 -17.27
CA LEU A 46 -11.77 22.67 -17.67
C LEU A 46 -13.00 23.31 -17.03
N LEU A 47 -12.95 23.56 -15.72
CA LEU A 47 -14.03 24.21 -14.99
C LEU A 47 -14.27 25.64 -15.46
N ASP A 48 -13.21 26.41 -15.72
CA ASP A 48 -13.33 27.79 -16.19
C ASP A 48 -13.98 27.88 -17.58
N GLU A 49 -13.63 26.97 -18.51
CA GLU A 49 -14.26 26.96 -19.83
C GLU A 49 -15.69 26.39 -19.80
N LEU A 50 -15.99 25.48 -18.87
CA LEU A 50 -17.35 25.04 -18.59
C LEU A 50 -18.21 26.19 -18.06
N ASP A 51 -17.72 26.96 -17.09
CA ASP A 51 -18.46 28.10 -16.54
C ASP A 51 -18.76 29.17 -17.61
N LYS A 52 -17.79 29.45 -18.51
CA LYS A 52 -17.97 30.39 -19.63
C LYS A 52 -18.91 29.88 -20.74
N SER A 53 -19.24 28.58 -20.72
CA SER A 53 -20.08 27.96 -21.75
C SER A 53 -21.59 28.08 -21.50
N VAL A 54 -21.98 28.46 -20.29
CA VAL A 54 -23.37 28.62 -19.85
C VAL A 54 -23.59 30.08 -19.48
N ASP A 55 -24.69 30.70 -19.94
CA ASP A 55 -24.95 32.12 -19.68
C ASP A 55 -25.85 32.32 -18.44
N ASP A 56 -26.85 31.46 -18.25
CA ASP A 56 -27.77 31.52 -17.10
C ASP A 56 -27.16 30.87 -15.85
N LYS A 57 -27.28 31.57 -14.72
CA LYS A 57 -26.82 31.07 -13.42
C LYS A 57 -27.60 29.84 -12.95
N ALA A 58 -28.90 29.75 -13.24
CA ALA A 58 -29.70 28.58 -12.86
C ALA A 58 -29.26 27.31 -13.60
N ASP A 59 -29.00 27.44 -14.91
CA ASP A 59 -28.49 26.35 -15.75
C ASP A 59 -27.07 25.94 -15.34
N LYS A 60 -26.23 26.89 -14.93
CA LYS A 60 -24.89 26.63 -14.39
C LYS A 60 -24.95 25.76 -13.15
N ASP A 61 -25.75 26.17 -12.17
CA ASP A 61 -25.87 25.47 -10.89
C ASP A 61 -26.42 24.06 -11.11
N GLN A 62 -27.41 23.90 -12.01
CA GLN A 62 -27.95 22.60 -12.37
C GLN A 62 -26.92 21.70 -13.04
N LEU A 63 -26.12 22.22 -13.98
CA LEU A 63 -25.11 21.44 -14.70
C LEU A 63 -23.95 21.03 -13.78
N LEU A 64 -23.49 21.93 -12.92
CA LEU A 64 -22.43 21.67 -11.93
C LEU A 64 -22.85 20.66 -10.87
N GLN A 65 -24.12 20.68 -10.44
CA GLN A 65 -24.68 19.69 -9.52
C GLN A 65 -25.04 18.36 -10.20
N GLY A 66 -25.05 18.32 -11.54
CA GLY A 66 -25.35 17.15 -12.34
C GLY A 66 -24.16 16.22 -12.56
N PHE A 67 -24.41 15.12 -13.28
CA PHE A 67 -23.40 14.10 -13.60
C PHE A 67 -22.20 14.68 -14.37
N LEU A 68 -22.43 15.52 -15.38
CA LEU A 68 -21.33 16.12 -16.17
C LEU A 68 -20.48 17.08 -15.33
N GLY A 69 -21.10 17.88 -14.48
CA GLY A 69 -20.41 18.72 -13.52
C GLY A 69 -19.52 17.90 -12.58
N TYR A 70 -20.03 16.77 -12.09
CA TYR A 70 -19.26 15.83 -11.27
C TYR A 70 -18.08 15.21 -12.04
N VAL A 71 -18.28 14.74 -13.27
CA VAL A 71 -17.22 14.15 -14.12
C VAL A 71 -16.11 15.17 -14.40
N ILE A 72 -16.48 16.38 -14.84
CA ILE A 72 -15.51 17.44 -15.15
C ILE A 72 -14.78 17.88 -13.87
N SER A 73 -15.49 17.99 -12.74
CA SER A 73 -14.87 18.30 -11.44
C SER A 73 -13.94 17.21 -10.93
N SER A 74 -14.19 15.95 -11.31
CA SER A 74 -13.36 14.80 -10.95
C SER A 74 -12.24 14.54 -11.96
N THR A 75 -12.23 15.23 -13.09
CA THR A 75 -11.19 15.14 -14.11
C THR A 75 -9.91 15.81 -13.58
N GLN A 76 -8.79 15.08 -13.62
CA GLN A 76 -7.50 15.62 -13.21
C GLN A 76 -6.87 16.44 -14.33
N GLU A 77 -6.96 15.91 -15.55
CA GLU A 77 -6.48 16.55 -16.77
C GLU A 77 -7.20 16.00 -18.00
N ALA A 78 -7.17 16.78 -19.08
CA ALA A 78 -7.67 16.36 -20.38
C ALA A 78 -6.68 16.70 -21.50
N ALA A 79 -6.39 15.71 -22.34
CA ALA A 79 -5.60 15.88 -23.56
C ALA A 79 -6.53 16.33 -24.69
N VAL A 80 -6.27 17.52 -25.25
CA VAL A 80 -7.06 18.11 -26.33
C VAL A 80 -6.31 17.90 -27.64
N LEU A 81 -6.83 17.03 -28.49
CA LEU A 81 -6.37 16.79 -29.85
C LEU A 81 -7.56 17.03 -30.78
N PRO A 82 -7.78 18.26 -31.26
CA PRO A 82 -8.99 18.58 -32.02
C PRO A 82 -9.22 17.59 -33.18
N PRO A 83 -10.45 17.08 -33.37
CA PRO A 83 -11.69 17.49 -32.70
C PRO A 83 -11.97 16.79 -31.36
N PHE A 84 -11.06 15.98 -30.83
CA PHE A 84 -11.25 15.17 -29.62
C PHE A 84 -10.72 15.83 -28.35
N VAL A 85 -11.35 15.47 -27.24
CA VAL A 85 -10.91 15.76 -25.88
C VAL A 85 -10.92 14.45 -25.10
N ALA A 86 -9.75 13.97 -24.71
CA ALA A 86 -9.58 12.77 -23.88
C ALA A 86 -9.44 13.17 -22.41
N PHE A 87 -10.26 12.61 -21.53
CA PHE A 87 -10.33 12.94 -20.10
C PHE A 87 -9.71 11.83 -19.26
N ALA A 88 -8.87 12.19 -18.29
CA ALA A 88 -8.45 11.32 -17.20
C ALA A 88 -9.27 11.65 -15.94
N VAL A 89 -10.29 10.83 -15.69
CA VAL A 89 -11.26 11.07 -14.61
C VAL A 89 -10.90 10.25 -13.39
N ARG A 90 -10.80 10.91 -12.23
CA ARG A 90 -10.50 10.27 -10.94
C ARG A 90 -11.66 10.50 -9.97
N MET A 91 -12.67 9.65 -10.06
CA MET A 91 -13.87 9.75 -9.21
C MET A 91 -13.57 9.42 -7.74
N ASN A 92 -12.65 8.47 -7.50
CA ASN A 92 -12.25 8.06 -6.16
C ASN A 92 -10.73 7.87 -6.10
N PRO A 93 -10.12 7.97 -4.91
CA PRO A 93 -8.71 7.63 -4.75
C PRO A 93 -8.40 6.21 -5.24
N GLY A 94 -7.47 6.11 -6.20
CA GLY A 94 -7.04 4.84 -6.79
C GLY A 94 -7.94 4.31 -7.92
N ILE A 95 -9.02 5.00 -8.28
CA ILE A 95 -9.94 4.58 -9.35
C ILE A 95 -9.92 5.63 -10.46
N TRP A 96 -9.53 5.19 -11.65
CA TRP A 96 -9.40 6.02 -12.84
C TRP A 96 -10.24 5.46 -13.98
N GLU A 97 -10.84 6.37 -14.74
CA GLU A 97 -11.52 6.06 -15.98
C GLU A 97 -11.06 7.06 -17.05
N PHE A 98 -10.86 6.54 -18.26
CA PHE A 98 -10.39 7.32 -19.39
C PHE A 98 -11.47 7.31 -20.47
N VAL A 99 -11.86 8.49 -20.91
CA VAL A 99 -12.91 8.65 -21.94
C VAL A 99 -12.50 9.70 -22.96
N LYS A 100 -12.76 9.44 -24.23
CA LYS A 100 -12.57 10.37 -25.34
C LYS A 100 -13.91 10.92 -25.78
N VAL A 101 -14.02 12.22 -25.95
CA VAL A 101 -15.24 12.86 -26.43
C VAL A 101 -14.96 13.70 -27.66
N HIS A 102 -15.75 13.52 -28.70
CA HIS A 102 -15.65 14.31 -29.91
C HIS A 102 -16.43 15.62 -29.77
N SER A 103 -15.77 16.76 -29.98
CA SER A 103 -16.32 18.10 -29.68
C SER A 103 -17.59 18.48 -30.46
N ALA A 104 -17.74 18.04 -31.72
CA ALA A 104 -18.88 18.42 -32.56
C ALA A 104 -20.16 17.56 -32.37
N ASN A 105 -20.02 16.23 -32.41
CA ASN A 105 -21.16 15.30 -32.33
C ASN A 105 -21.44 14.83 -30.88
N LEU A 106 -20.49 15.03 -29.95
CA LEU A 106 -20.50 14.57 -28.56
C LEU A 106 -20.51 13.05 -28.41
N SER A 107 -19.95 12.31 -29.36
CA SER A 107 -19.73 10.85 -29.18
C SER A 107 -18.67 10.62 -28.11
N VAL A 108 -18.90 9.60 -27.27
CA VAL A 108 -18.02 9.21 -26.17
C VAL A 108 -17.48 7.82 -26.47
N GLU A 109 -16.18 7.64 -26.29
CA GLU A 109 -15.48 6.36 -26.41
C GLU A 109 -14.73 6.09 -25.10
N GLN A 110 -14.85 4.89 -24.55
CA GLN A 110 -13.99 4.45 -23.44
C GLN A 110 -12.57 4.24 -23.96
N MET A 111 -11.58 4.52 -23.12
CA MET A 111 -10.17 4.35 -23.42
C MET A 111 -9.48 3.50 -22.37
N THR A 112 -8.42 2.80 -22.78
CA THR A 112 -7.47 2.21 -21.85
C THR A 112 -6.50 3.28 -21.32
N PRO A 113 -5.78 3.02 -20.22
CA PRO A 113 -4.69 3.90 -19.77
C PRO A 113 -3.64 4.11 -20.87
N SER A 114 -3.27 3.06 -21.60
CA SER A 114 -2.28 3.10 -22.69
C SER A 114 -2.74 3.99 -23.84
N ASP A 115 -4.02 3.88 -24.26
CA ASP A 115 -4.58 4.78 -25.28
C ASP A 115 -4.54 6.24 -24.84
N TYR A 116 -4.82 6.51 -23.55
CA TYR A 116 -4.79 7.87 -23.02
C TYR A 116 -3.38 8.45 -23.02
N LEU A 117 -2.37 7.65 -22.67
CA LEU A 117 -0.97 8.05 -22.72
C LEU A 117 -0.50 8.34 -24.15
N LYS A 118 -0.89 7.51 -25.13
CA LYS A 118 -0.64 7.79 -26.57
C LYS A 118 -1.22 9.12 -27.02
N ASN A 119 -2.41 9.50 -26.51
CA ASN A 119 -2.98 10.83 -26.77
C ASN A 119 -2.14 11.96 -26.15
N LYS A 120 -1.55 11.76 -24.97
CA LYS A 120 -0.65 12.75 -24.35
C LYS A 120 0.68 12.88 -25.10
N GLU A 121 1.22 11.78 -25.59
CA GLU A 121 2.46 11.78 -26.38
C GLU A 121 2.26 12.54 -27.70
N ALA A 122 1.14 12.31 -28.39
CA ALA A 122 0.76 13.02 -29.59
C ALA A 122 0.50 14.54 -29.39
N LEU A 123 0.41 15.03 -28.14
CA LEU A 123 0.41 16.48 -27.88
C LEU A 123 1.80 17.10 -28.06
N VAL A 124 2.86 16.30 -27.87
CA VAL A 124 4.25 16.75 -27.90
C VAL A 124 4.88 16.46 -29.25
N ASP A 125 4.68 15.24 -29.77
CA ASP A 125 5.20 14.83 -31.08
C ASP A 125 4.14 14.05 -31.87
N ASP A 126 3.68 14.68 -32.94
CA ASP A 126 2.68 14.12 -33.87
C ASP A 126 3.14 12.85 -34.57
N LYS A 127 4.46 12.60 -34.61
CA LYS A 127 5.05 11.39 -35.20
C LYS A 127 5.22 10.27 -34.19
N TRP A 128 5.09 10.55 -32.89
CA TRP A 128 5.30 9.55 -31.84
C TRP A 128 4.28 8.39 -31.94
N GLY A 129 3.02 8.71 -32.24
CA GLY A 129 1.98 7.69 -32.49
C GLY A 129 1.98 7.08 -33.89
N ALA A 130 2.96 7.43 -34.74
CA ALA A 130 3.14 6.86 -36.08
C ALA A 130 4.25 5.80 -36.14
N TYR A 131 5.01 5.62 -35.05
CA TYR A 131 5.90 4.47 -34.89
C TYR A 131 5.07 3.24 -34.55
N ASP A 132 5.52 2.07 -35.03
CA ASP A 132 4.85 0.80 -34.77
C ASP A 132 4.78 0.53 -33.26
N ASP A 133 3.65 -0.03 -32.78
CA ASP A 133 3.42 -0.32 -31.36
C ASP A 133 4.50 -1.27 -30.81
N ASP A 134 5.05 -2.14 -31.68
CA ASP A 134 6.14 -3.08 -31.35
C ASP A 134 7.50 -2.41 -31.07
N SER A 135 7.65 -1.11 -31.36
CA SER A 135 8.92 -0.38 -31.19
C SER A 135 9.00 0.42 -29.88
N GLN A 136 7.93 0.46 -29.09
CA GLN A 136 7.85 1.30 -27.88
C GLN A 136 7.84 0.44 -26.61
N LEU A 137 8.61 0.85 -25.60
CA LEU A 137 8.64 0.17 -24.31
C LEU A 137 7.42 0.57 -23.48
N GLU A 138 6.50 -0.37 -23.28
CA GLU A 138 5.43 -0.28 -22.28
C GLU A 138 5.84 -1.03 -21.01
N VAL A 139 5.82 -0.36 -19.86
CA VAL A 139 6.16 -0.96 -18.57
C VAL A 139 4.88 -1.27 -17.80
N ASP A 140 4.48 -2.54 -17.77
CA ASP A 140 3.29 -3.01 -17.06
C ASP A 140 3.65 -3.91 -15.85
N PHE A 141 3.48 -3.37 -14.64
CA PHE A 141 3.67 -4.11 -13.39
C PHE A 141 2.44 -4.97 -13.01
N GLY A 142 1.28 -4.76 -13.64
CA GLY A 142 0.07 -5.56 -13.40
C GLY A 142 0.25 -7.02 -13.82
N ALA A 143 1.12 -7.28 -14.80
CA ALA A 143 1.46 -8.64 -15.22
C ALA A 143 2.28 -9.44 -14.19
N LEU A 144 2.88 -8.78 -13.19
CA LEU A 144 3.79 -9.41 -12.22
C LEU A 144 3.07 -9.90 -10.94
N ASP A 145 1.85 -9.47 -10.66
CA ASP A 145 1.19 -9.70 -9.36
C ASP A 145 -0.01 -10.67 -9.46
N LEU A 146 0.28 -11.96 -9.60
CA LEU A 146 -0.78 -12.99 -9.73
C LEU A 146 -1.23 -13.59 -8.39
N SER A 147 -0.48 -13.41 -7.31
CA SER A 147 -0.73 -14.13 -6.04
C SER A 147 -1.23 -13.26 -4.88
N THR A 148 -1.14 -11.93 -4.99
CA THR A 148 -1.50 -11.02 -3.89
C THR A 148 -2.92 -10.49 -4.08
N PRO A 149 -3.85 -10.67 -3.12
CA PRO A 149 -5.20 -10.14 -3.27
C PRO A 149 -5.18 -8.60 -3.25
N HIS A 150 -5.88 -7.96 -4.20
CA HIS A 150 -6.01 -6.51 -4.25
C HIS A 150 -7.23 -5.99 -3.49
N LEU A 151 -7.05 -4.92 -2.73
CA LEU A 151 -8.14 -4.20 -2.07
C LEU A 151 -8.81 -3.24 -3.05
N THR A 152 -10.12 -3.38 -3.22
CA THR A 152 -10.91 -2.53 -4.15
C THR A 152 -11.59 -1.34 -3.47
N LEU A 153 -11.45 -1.21 -2.15
CA LEU A 153 -12.05 -0.13 -1.36
C LEU A 153 -11.02 0.99 -1.12
N PRO A 154 -11.30 2.25 -1.50
CA PRO A 154 -10.40 3.38 -1.23
C PRO A 154 -10.08 3.56 0.27
N SER A 155 -11.01 3.21 1.16
CA SER A 155 -10.83 3.29 2.62
C SER A 155 -9.79 2.31 3.18
N SER A 156 -9.30 1.38 2.35
CA SER A 156 -8.27 0.42 2.69
C SER A 156 -6.86 0.86 2.30
N ILE A 157 -6.71 1.97 1.58
CA ILE A 157 -5.40 2.52 1.21
C ILE A 157 -4.60 2.80 2.50
N GLY A 158 -3.33 2.37 2.52
CA GLY A 158 -2.44 2.50 3.68
C GLY A 158 -2.60 1.43 4.77
N LYS A 159 -3.50 0.45 4.60
CA LYS A 159 -3.75 -0.64 5.58
C LYS A 159 -3.22 -2.01 5.12
N GLY A 160 -2.11 -2.02 4.38
CA GLY A 160 -1.56 -3.22 3.74
C GLY A 160 -1.18 -4.33 4.71
N ALA A 161 -0.57 -3.99 5.85
CA ALA A 161 -0.17 -4.98 6.86
C ALA A 161 -1.35 -5.85 7.31
N ARG A 162 -2.49 -5.22 7.62
CA ARG A 162 -3.71 -5.94 8.05
C ARG A 162 -4.27 -6.87 6.97
N LEU A 163 -4.11 -6.52 5.69
CA LEU A 163 -4.49 -7.42 4.59
C LEU A 163 -3.55 -8.62 4.54
N VAL A 164 -2.24 -8.39 4.63
CA VAL A 164 -1.23 -9.45 4.65
C VAL A 164 -1.51 -10.40 5.81
N SER A 165 -1.79 -9.89 7.01
CA SER A 165 -2.20 -10.71 8.16
C SER A 165 -3.44 -11.55 7.85
N ARG A 166 -4.50 -10.96 7.30
CA ARG A 166 -5.71 -11.73 6.91
C ARG A 166 -5.44 -12.82 5.90
N PHE A 167 -4.64 -12.50 4.89
CA PHE A 167 -4.29 -13.44 3.84
C PHE A 167 -3.43 -14.59 4.37
N MET A 168 -2.39 -14.27 5.14
CA MET A 168 -1.53 -15.25 5.79
C MET A 168 -2.33 -16.15 6.74
N SER A 169 -3.27 -15.62 7.53
CA SER A 169 -4.12 -16.44 8.40
C SER A 169 -4.92 -17.45 7.58
N SER A 170 -5.54 -17.00 6.48
CA SER A 170 -6.27 -17.90 5.57
C SER A 170 -5.38 -18.99 4.97
N LYS A 171 -4.14 -18.68 4.61
CA LYS A 171 -3.19 -19.66 4.06
C LYS A 171 -2.68 -20.66 5.11
N LEU A 172 -2.48 -20.20 6.34
CA LEU A 172 -2.04 -21.06 7.45
C LEU A 172 -3.13 -22.03 7.92
N THR A 173 -4.40 -21.72 7.71
CA THR A 173 -5.51 -22.65 7.96
C THR A 173 -5.34 -23.93 7.16
N ASP A 174 -4.91 -23.82 5.89
CA ASP A 174 -4.71 -24.96 5.00
C ASP A 174 -3.36 -25.66 5.24
N ASN A 175 -2.30 -24.90 5.53
CA ASN A 175 -0.95 -25.44 5.70
C ASN A 175 -0.12 -24.62 6.70
N LYS A 176 0.22 -25.24 7.83
CA LYS A 176 1.01 -24.63 8.92
C LYS A 176 2.52 -24.83 8.76
N LYS A 177 2.95 -25.65 7.79
CA LYS A 177 4.36 -25.97 7.58
C LYS A 177 5.25 -24.73 7.31
N PRO A 178 4.83 -23.72 6.53
CA PRO A 178 5.66 -22.53 6.31
C PRO A 178 5.99 -21.77 7.60
N LEU A 179 5.07 -21.76 8.58
CA LEU A 179 5.33 -21.14 9.89
C LEU A 179 6.36 -21.94 10.68
N LEU A 180 6.26 -23.26 10.67
CA LEU A 180 7.26 -24.14 11.30
C LEU A 180 8.64 -23.95 10.67
N ASP A 181 8.71 -24.00 9.34
CA ASP A 181 9.96 -23.85 8.58
C ASP A 181 10.59 -22.47 8.85
N TYR A 182 9.76 -21.42 8.96
CA TYR A 182 10.21 -20.09 9.37
C TYR A 182 10.83 -20.09 10.76
N LEU A 183 10.15 -20.67 11.76
CA LEU A 183 10.65 -20.72 13.14
C LEU A 183 11.93 -21.54 13.26
N LEU A 184 12.04 -22.67 12.55
CA LEU A 184 13.27 -23.49 12.51
C LEU A 184 14.47 -22.76 11.88
N ALA A 185 14.21 -21.86 10.93
CA ALA A 185 15.24 -21.08 10.25
C ALA A 185 15.72 -19.88 11.09
N LEU A 186 14.99 -19.47 12.13
CA LEU A 186 15.37 -18.32 12.95
C LEU A 186 16.68 -18.58 13.70
N SER A 187 17.64 -17.70 13.46
CA SER A 187 18.92 -17.68 14.16
C SER A 187 19.52 -16.29 14.20
N HIS A 188 20.33 -16.02 15.21
CA HIS A 188 21.13 -14.80 15.30
C HIS A 188 22.58 -15.17 15.62
N ARG A 189 23.52 -14.73 14.76
CA ARG A 189 24.96 -15.02 14.90
C ARG A 189 25.27 -16.52 15.10
N GLY A 190 24.53 -17.39 14.41
CA GLY A 190 24.69 -18.85 14.48
C GLY A 190 24.01 -19.52 15.68
N VAL A 191 23.38 -18.77 16.58
CA VAL A 191 22.58 -19.32 17.68
C VAL A 191 21.12 -19.42 17.24
N LYS A 192 20.49 -20.59 17.42
CA LYS A 192 19.07 -20.81 17.13
C LYS A 192 18.19 -19.97 18.07
N LEU A 193 17.06 -19.50 17.54
CA LEU A 193 16.06 -18.74 18.29
C LEU A 193 14.71 -19.45 18.18
N MET A 194 13.84 -19.24 19.17
CA MET A 194 12.50 -19.81 19.28
C MET A 194 12.49 -21.34 19.42
N ILE A 195 12.84 -22.07 18.35
CA ILE A 195 12.81 -23.53 18.32
C ILE A 195 14.08 -24.10 17.67
N ASN A 196 14.40 -25.34 18.01
CA ASN A 196 15.48 -26.10 17.38
C ASN A 196 14.96 -27.32 16.61
N ASP A 197 15.89 -28.09 16.04
CA ASP A 197 15.58 -29.18 15.11
C ASP A 197 14.90 -30.39 15.78
N ILE A 198 14.74 -30.41 17.12
CA ILE A 198 13.90 -31.38 17.83
C ILE A 198 12.43 -31.22 17.40
N LEU A 199 11.99 -29.99 17.17
CA LEU A 199 10.63 -29.61 16.78
C LEU A 199 10.51 -29.52 15.25
N ASP A 200 10.72 -30.64 14.55
CA ASP A 200 10.70 -30.75 13.08
C ASP A 200 9.30 -30.97 12.46
N THR A 201 8.26 -31.14 13.28
CA THR A 201 6.87 -31.25 12.81
C THR A 201 5.92 -30.35 13.58
N VAL A 202 4.78 -30.00 12.95
CA VAL A 202 3.74 -29.16 13.57
C VAL A 202 3.19 -29.82 14.83
N ASP A 203 3.00 -31.14 14.82
CA ASP A 203 2.48 -31.88 15.98
C ASP A 203 3.44 -31.84 17.18
N LYS A 204 4.75 -31.99 16.93
CA LYS A 204 5.78 -31.86 17.97
C LYS A 204 5.79 -30.45 18.53
N LEU A 205 5.73 -29.43 17.67
CA LEU A 205 5.65 -28.03 18.08
C LEU A 205 4.43 -27.78 18.96
N GLN A 206 3.23 -28.18 18.54
CA GLN A 206 2.00 -28.01 19.33
C GLN A 206 2.09 -28.71 20.69
N THR A 207 2.68 -29.91 20.74
CA THR A 207 2.88 -30.66 21.99
C THR A 207 3.85 -29.93 22.92
N ALA A 208 4.97 -29.42 22.39
CA ALA A 208 5.96 -28.68 23.18
C ALA A 208 5.40 -27.36 23.72
N LEU A 209 4.62 -26.63 22.91
CA LEU A 209 3.96 -25.40 23.35
C LEU A 209 2.99 -25.67 24.50
N LEU A 210 2.16 -26.71 24.40
CA LEU A 210 1.22 -27.09 25.47
C LEU A 210 1.95 -27.42 26.78
N LEU A 211 3.04 -28.19 26.70
CA LEU A 211 3.86 -28.53 27.88
C LEU A 211 4.49 -27.29 28.50
N ALA A 212 5.04 -26.39 27.67
CA ALA A 212 5.66 -25.16 28.12
C ALA A 212 4.66 -24.19 28.76
N GLU A 213 3.46 -24.04 28.18
CA GLU A 213 2.41 -23.20 28.75
C GLU A 213 1.97 -23.66 30.14
N VAL A 214 1.73 -24.98 30.30
CA VAL A 214 1.34 -25.56 31.60
C VAL A 214 2.45 -25.37 32.62
N TYR A 215 3.71 -25.56 32.21
CA TYR A 215 4.86 -25.41 33.09
C TYR A 215 5.05 -23.96 33.56
N VAL A 216 5.03 -23.01 32.62
CA VAL A 216 5.21 -21.58 32.93
C VAL A 216 4.03 -21.02 33.71
N ALA A 217 2.81 -21.52 33.49
CA ALA A 217 1.64 -21.13 34.29
C ALA A 217 1.75 -21.53 35.78
N GLY A 218 2.62 -22.49 36.11
CA GLY A 218 2.93 -22.88 37.49
C GLY A 218 4.02 -22.05 38.17
N LEU A 219 4.71 -21.17 37.43
CA LEU A 219 5.79 -20.32 37.95
C LEU A 219 5.24 -18.96 38.42
N HIS A 220 6.05 -18.23 39.20
CA HIS A 220 5.75 -16.83 39.51
C HIS A 220 5.90 -15.97 38.24
N PRO A 221 5.02 -14.98 37.95
CA PRO A 221 5.07 -14.18 36.72
C PRO A 221 6.44 -13.55 36.43
N ASP A 222 7.12 -13.04 37.47
CA ASP A 222 8.43 -12.39 37.36
C ASP A 222 9.63 -13.36 37.31
N THR A 223 9.40 -14.69 37.29
CA THR A 223 10.50 -15.68 37.24
C THR A 223 11.30 -15.46 35.95
N HIS A 224 12.61 -15.29 36.07
CA HIS A 224 13.46 -15.00 34.91
C HIS A 224 13.66 -16.23 34.02
N TYR A 225 13.72 -16.02 32.69
CA TYR A 225 13.91 -17.10 31.71
C TYR A 225 15.14 -17.99 32.02
N SER A 226 16.22 -17.41 32.54
CA SER A 226 17.44 -18.14 32.91
C SER A 226 17.21 -19.24 33.96
N GLU A 227 16.17 -19.15 34.77
CA GLU A 227 15.86 -20.14 35.82
C GLU A 227 15.23 -21.42 35.25
N PHE A 228 14.59 -21.33 34.08
CA PHE A 228 13.92 -22.45 33.43
C PHE A 228 14.38 -22.74 32.00
N GLU A 229 15.41 -22.03 31.53
CA GLU A 229 16.02 -22.18 30.20
C GLU A 229 16.35 -23.64 29.87
N GLN A 230 16.98 -24.36 30.81
CA GLN A 230 17.36 -25.76 30.60
C GLN A 230 16.14 -26.65 30.32
N LYS A 231 15.02 -26.40 31.01
CA LYS A 231 13.78 -27.17 30.81
C LYS A 231 13.17 -26.90 29.44
N PHE A 232 13.22 -25.66 28.98
CA PHE A 232 12.78 -25.27 27.64
C PHE A 232 13.63 -25.95 26.55
N GLN A 233 14.94 -25.96 26.71
CA GLN A 233 15.87 -26.61 25.78
C GLN A 233 15.62 -28.12 25.66
N GLU A 234 15.28 -28.81 26.76
CA GLU A 234 14.89 -30.23 26.74
C GLU A 234 13.66 -30.49 25.84
N TRP A 235 12.79 -29.50 25.68
CA TRP A 235 11.61 -29.57 24.81
C TRP A 235 11.84 -28.99 23.40
N GLY A 236 13.07 -28.57 23.09
CA GLY A 236 13.41 -27.96 21.82
C GLY A 236 13.04 -26.48 21.68
N LEU A 237 12.75 -25.81 22.80
CA LEU A 237 12.47 -24.37 22.85
C LEU A 237 13.75 -23.61 23.21
N GLU A 238 14.17 -22.72 22.32
CA GLU A 238 15.35 -21.86 22.47
C GLU A 238 14.97 -20.47 23.00
N LYS A 239 15.95 -19.57 23.15
CA LYS A 239 15.70 -18.18 23.58
C LYS A 239 14.84 -17.41 22.58
N GLY A 240 14.14 -16.39 23.07
CA GLY A 240 13.34 -15.48 22.24
C GLY A 240 11.84 -15.48 22.53
N TRP A 241 11.37 -16.23 23.54
CA TRP A 241 9.96 -16.27 23.94
C TRP A 241 9.57 -15.15 24.92
N GLY A 242 10.54 -14.62 25.67
CA GLY A 242 10.31 -13.69 26.76
C GLY A 242 11.48 -13.63 27.74
N ASP A 243 11.57 -12.55 28.51
CA ASP A 243 12.54 -12.40 29.61
C ASP A 243 12.03 -12.95 30.96
N THR A 244 10.71 -12.97 31.14
CA THR A 244 10.03 -13.52 32.32
C THR A 244 9.06 -14.64 31.95
N ALA A 245 8.60 -15.38 32.96
CA ALA A 245 7.55 -16.38 32.83
C ALA A 245 6.26 -15.78 32.23
N GLU A 246 5.85 -14.59 32.66
CA GLU A 246 4.66 -13.91 32.10
C GLU A 246 4.81 -13.64 30.60
N THR A 247 5.89 -12.99 30.18
CA THR A 247 6.14 -12.67 28.77
C THR A 247 6.22 -13.94 27.91
N CYS A 248 6.93 -14.97 28.40
CA CYS A 248 7.00 -16.27 27.73
C CYS A 248 5.61 -16.89 27.53
N LYS A 249 4.77 -16.86 28.57
CA LYS A 249 3.41 -17.39 28.50
C LYS A 249 2.59 -16.66 27.44
N GLU A 250 2.67 -15.33 27.37
CA GLU A 250 1.94 -14.55 26.36
C GLU A 250 2.36 -14.90 24.93
N THR A 251 3.66 -15.04 24.68
CA THR A 251 4.20 -15.40 23.35
C THR A 251 3.82 -16.83 22.96
N LEU A 252 3.94 -17.78 23.89
CA LEU A 252 3.53 -19.17 23.70
C LEU A 252 2.04 -19.25 23.36
N SER A 253 1.18 -18.62 24.17
CA SER A 253 -0.28 -18.60 23.93
C SER A 253 -0.63 -17.96 22.59
N SER A 254 0.07 -16.90 22.18
CA SER A 254 -0.17 -16.27 20.88
C SER A 254 0.15 -17.23 19.72
N LEU A 255 1.24 -18.00 19.81
CA LEU A 255 1.57 -19.00 18.79
C LEU A 255 0.62 -20.19 18.81
N SER A 256 0.23 -20.67 20.00
CA SER A 256 -0.74 -21.76 20.16
C SER A 256 -2.07 -21.41 19.52
N GLU A 257 -2.59 -20.19 19.74
CA GLU A 257 -3.80 -19.69 19.09
C GLU A 257 -3.65 -19.66 17.56
N VAL A 258 -2.52 -19.14 17.05
CA VAL A 258 -2.23 -19.14 15.60
C VAL A 258 -2.21 -20.55 15.02
N LEU A 259 -1.62 -21.53 15.73
CA LEU A 259 -1.57 -22.91 15.27
C LEU A 259 -2.91 -23.64 15.41
N GLN A 260 -3.76 -23.27 16.37
CA GLN A 260 -5.07 -23.89 16.56
C GLN A 260 -6.10 -23.31 15.60
N ALA A 261 -6.24 -21.99 15.58
CA ALA A 261 -7.20 -21.24 14.77
C ALA A 261 -6.55 -19.93 14.28
N PRO A 262 -5.85 -19.95 13.13
CA PRO A 262 -5.17 -18.78 12.62
C PRO A 262 -6.11 -17.58 12.44
N ASP A 263 -5.82 -16.48 13.12
CA ASP A 263 -6.53 -15.22 12.94
C ASP A 263 -5.55 -14.03 12.81
N PRO A 264 -5.98 -12.90 12.21
CA PRO A 264 -5.08 -11.80 11.91
C PRO A 264 -4.53 -11.11 13.16
N ILE A 265 -5.27 -11.12 14.27
CA ILE A 265 -4.92 -10.41 15.50
C ILE A 265 -3.82 -11.18 16.22
N ASN A 266 -4.00 -12.48 16.45
CA ASN A 266 -2.97 -13.29 17.10
C ASN A 266 -1.73 -13.46 16.24
N MET A 267 -1.86 -13.45 14.91
CA MET A 267 -0.69 -13.41 14.04
C MET A 267 0.09 -12.10 14.15
N GLU A 268 -0.58 -10.94 14.09
CA GLU A 268 0.10 -9.65 14.28
C GLU A 268 0.77 -9.58 15.65
N LYS A 269 0.07 -10.05 16.70
CA LYS A 269 0.62 -10.15 18.06
C LYS A 269 1.87 -11.02 18.08
N PHE A 270 1.80 -12.26 17.59
CA PHE A 270 2.93 -13.18 17.58
C PHE A 270 4.12 -12.60 16.79
N PHE A 271 3.94 -12.22 15.53
CA PHE A 271 5.04 -11.69 14.70
C PHE A 271 5.62 -10.37 15.22
N SER A 272 4.86 -9.58 15.99
CA SER A 272 5.39 -8.39 16.65
C SER A 272 6.39 -8.71 17.78
N THR A 273 6.28 -9.90 18.38
CA THR A 273 7.15 -10.39 19.46
C THR A 273 8.35 -11.19 18.97
N VAL A 274 8.27 -11.82 17.78
CA VAL A 274 9.36 -12.65 17.26
C VAL A 274 10.64 -11.82 17.06
N PRO A 275 11.77 -12.19 17.71
CA PRO A 275 13.01 -11.43 17.61
C PRO A 275 13.75 -11.73 16.28
N CYS A 276 13.44 -10.96 15.23
CA CYS A 276 14.02 -11.13 13.90
C CYS A 276 14.89 -9.96 13.41
N VAL A 277 14.73 -8.77 13.99
CA VAL A 277 15.46 -7.55 13.56
C VAL A 277 16.54 -7.20 14.56
N PHE A 278 17.80 -7.31 14.15
CA PHE A 278 18.97 -6.94 14.95
C PHE A 278 19.92 -5.99 14.23
N THR A 279 19.82 -5.92 12.90
CA THR A 279 20.64 -5.04 12.07
C THR A 279 19.75 -4.36 11.06
N VAL A 280 19.81 -3.04 11.03
CA VAL A 280 19.01 -2.19 10.14
C VAL A 280 19.97 -1.41 9.26
N VAL A 281 19.73 -1.42 7.95
CA VAL A 281 20.47 -0.61 6.98
C VAL A 281 19.51 0.39 6.36
N ILE A 282 19.81 1.68 6.48
CA ILE A 282 19.04 2.79 5.93
C ILE A 282 19.87 3.46 4.84
N PHE A 283 19.30 3.66 3.67
CA PHE A 283 19.98 4.32 2.55
C PHE A 283 19.55 5.79 2.41
N SER A 284 20.52 6.69 2.33
CA SER A 284 20.34 8.13 2.11
C SER A 284 21.47 8.69 1.24
N ILE A 285 21.51 8.23 -0.01
CA ILE A 285 22.64 8.40 -0.95
C ILE A 285 22.87 9.80 -1.53
N HIS A 286 22.00 10.77 -1.24
CA HIS A 286 22.06 12.11 -1.82
C HIS A 286 22.06 13.19 -0.76
N GLY A 287 22.55 14.37 -1.13
CA GLY A 287 22.72 15.50 -0.24
C GLY A 287 23.87 15.32 0.76
N TYR A 288 24.08 16.34 1.58
CA TYR A 288 25.03 16.29 2.68
C TYR A 288 24.34 15.72 3.91
N PHE A 289 24.72 14.50 4.29
CA PHE A 289 24.21 13.85 5.50
C PHE A 289 25.18 14.08 6.67
N GLY A 290 24.70 14.69 7.74
CA GLY A 290 25.51 15.03 8.90
C GLY A 290 24.66 15.47 10.08
N GLN A 291 25.23 15.38 11.29
CA GLN A 291 24.53 15.76 12.53
C GLN A 291 24.56 17.27 12.78
N GLU A 292 25.53 17.97 12.20
CA GLU A 292 25.71 19.42 12.37
C GLU A 292 26.15 20.07 11.06
N LYS A 293 25.87 21.37 10.91
CA LYS A 293 26.35 22.23 9.82
C LYS A 293 26.02 21.78 8.38
N VAL A 294 25.09 20.85 8.21
CA VAL A 294 24.62 20.40 6.88
C VAL A 294 23.25 20.94 6.49
N LEU A 295 22.44 21.36 7.47
CA LEU A 295 21.08 21.87 7.21
C LEU A 295 21.13 23.16 6.38
N GLY A 296 20.41 23.17 5.26
CA GLY A 296 20.38 24.29 4.31
C GLY A 296 21.43 24.20 3.19
N MET A 297 22.28 23.17 3.18
CA MET A 297 23.11 22.84 2.02
C MET A 297 22.27 22.26 0.87
N PRO A 298 22.77 22.29 -0.38
CA PRO A 298 22.06 21.70 -1.52
C PRO A 298 21.63 20.26 -1.23
N ASP A 299 20.38 19.95 -1.56
CA ASP A 299 19.75 18.64 -1.34
C ASP A 299 19.72 18.14 0.12
N THR A 300 20.01 19.01 1.09
CA THR A 300 19.95 18.70 2.53
C THR A 300 18.82 19.45 3.22
N GLY A 301 17.84 18.69 3.71
CA GLY A 301 16.70 19.25 4.43
C GLY A 301 16.05 18.26 5.38
N GLY A 302 14.72 18.20 5.35
CA GLY A 302 13.93 17.39 6.28
C GLY A 302 14.25 15.90 6.29
N GLN A 303 14.78 15.34 5.19
CA GLN A 303 15.21 13.95 5.11
C GLN A 303 16.28 13.60 6.15
N VAL A 304 17.30 14.46 6.33
CA VAL A 304 18.40 14.19 7.26
C VAL A 304 17.88 14.21 8.70
N VAL A 305 17.05 15.21 9.04
CA VAL A 305 16.41 15.30 10.36
C VAL A 305 15.53 14.09 10.62
N TYR A 306 14.70 13.71 9.64
CA TYR A 306 13.82 12.56 9.73
C TYR A 306 14.58 11.26 10.03
N ILE A 307 15.67 10.99 9.31
CA ILE A 307 16.47 9.78 9.52
C ILE A 307 17.17 9.83 10.87
N LEU A 308 17.76 10.96 11.26
CA LEU A 308 18.45 11.08 12.56
C LEU A 308 17.52 10.87 13.75
N ASP A 309 16.28 11.36 13.68
CA ASP A 309 15.28 11.11 14.73
C ASP A 309 14.75 9.67 14.66
N GLN A 310 14.55 9.13 13.46
CA GLN A 310 14.12 7.74 13.24
C GLN A 310 15.12 6.75 13.83
N VAL A 311 16.43 6.91 13.60
CA VAL A 311 17.43 5.94 14.09
C VAL A 311 17.48 5.89 15.61
N ARG A 312 17.30 7.03 16.30
CA ARG A 312 17.26 7.06 17.77
C ARG A 312 16.05 6.31 18.31
N ALA A 313 14.86 6.66 17.81
CA ALA A 313 13.62 6.00 18.23
C ALA A 313 13.63 4.50 17.90
N LEU A 314 14.21 4.12 16.76
CA LEU A 314 14.32 2.73 16.34
C LEU A 314 15.33 1.96 17.19
N GLU A 315 16.46 2.57 17.58
CA GLU A 315 17.44 1.96 18.49
C GLU A 315 16.82 1.65 19.85
N ASP A 316 16.11 2.62 20.44
CA ASP A 316 15.42 2.45 21.73
C ASP A 316 14.39 1.32 21.68
N GLU A 317 13.55 1.29 20.64
CA GLU A 317 12.54 0.24 20.44
C GLU A 317 13.19 -1.14 20.25
N LEU A 318 14.28 -1.23 19.47
CA LEU A 318 15.00 -2.49 19.26
C LEU A 318 15.64 -3.00 20.55
N LEU A 319 16.28 -2.12 21.33
CA LEU A 319 16.84 -2.47 22.63
C LEU A 319 15.77 -3.01 23.58
N GLN A 320 14.62 -2.33 23.64
CA GLN A 320 13.50 -2.76 24.46
C GLN A 320 12.97 -4.13 24.02
N ARG A 321 12.70 -4.34 22.73
CA ARG A 321 12.19 -5.61 22.22
C ARG A 321 13.15 -6.77 22.44
N ILE A 322 14.43 -6.57 22.14
CA ILE A 322 15.46 -7.60 22.33
C ILE A 322 15.51 -8.01 23.81
N LYS A 323 15.49 -7.04 24.71
CA LYS A 323 15.46 -7.30 26.16
C LYS A 323 14.20 -8.06 26.57
N GLN A 324 13.01 -7.61 26.17
CA GLN A 324 11.73 -8.24 26.50
C GLN A 324 11.64 -9.69 26.02
N GLN A 325 12.36 -10.07 24.97
CA GLN A 325 12.43 -11.45 24.48
C GLN A 325 13.54 -12.29 25.15
N GLY A 326 14.16 -11.80 26.22
CA GLY A 326 15.19 -12.52 26.97
C GLY A 326 16.53 -12.63 26.24
N LEU A 327 16.82 -11.72 25.31
CA LEU A 327 18.04 -11.72 24.52
C LEU A 327 19.00 -10.61 24.95
N ASN A 328 20.31 -10.88 24.84
CA ASN A 328 21.39 -9.93 25.16
C ASN A 328 22.14 -9.46 23.90
N ALA A 329 21.41 -9.23 22.80
CA ALA A 329 22.01 -8.76 21.55
C ALA A 329 22.07 -7.21 21.51
N THR A 330 23.16 -6.66 21.01
CA THR A 330 23.24 -5.22 20.73
C THR A 330 22.76 -4.97 19.29
N PRO A 331 21.69 -4.19 19.07
CA PRO A 331 21.23 -3.85 17.74
C PRO A 331 22.27 -2.97 17.02
N LYS A 332 22.26 -2.99 15.69
CA LYS A 332 23.15 -2.16 14.87
C LYS A 332 22.35 -1.46 13.79
N ILE A 333 22.41 -0.13 13.75
CA ILE A 333 21.79 0.67 12.69
C ILE A 333 22.90 1.32 11.86
N LEU A 334 22.85 1.12 10.54
CA LEU A 334 23.80 1.68 9.59
C LEU A 334 23.06 2.61 8.64
N VAL A 335 23.43 3.89 8.64
CA VAL A 335 22.98 4.83 7.61
C VAL A 335 24.06 4.89 6.53
N VAL A 336 23.73 4.38 5.35
CA VAL A 336 24.59 4.40 4.16
C VAL A 336 24.29 5.68 3.39
N ILE A 337 25.30 6.54 3.35
CA ILE A 337 25.29 7.86 2.72
C ILE A 337 26.02 7.82 1.38
#